data_AF-A0A970BG54-F1
#
_entry.id   AF-A0A970BG54-F1
#
_cell.length_a   1.000
_cell.length_b   1.000
_cell.length_c   1.000
_cell.angle_alpha   90.00
_cell.angle_beta   90.00
_cell.angle_gamma   90.00
#
_symmetry.space_group_name_H-M   'P 1'
#
loop_
_entity.id
_entity.type
_entity.pdbx_description
1 polymer ?
#
loop_
_entity_poly.entity_id
_entity_poly.type
_entity_poly.pdbx_seq_one_letter_code
_entity_poly.pdbx_strand_id
1 'polypeptide(L)'
;MMKIQDRYIYLILLLIVFTSTLAQEIKETPGVMFLEIQTDSRSAAMGALSNVSESSAFGVFYNPSANLFSSERLGVGASLSARDN
;
A
#
# COMPACT_ATOMS: atom_id res chain seq x y z
N MET A 1 -1.97 52.61 -3.56
CA MET A 1 -3.28 51.94 -3.41
C MET A 1 -3.22 50.68 -4.26
N MET A 2 -3.06 49.51 -3.65
CA MET A 2 -2.76 48.24 -4.34
C MET A 2 -4.02 47.70 -5.04
N LYS A 3 -3.93 47.30 -6.31
CA LYS A 3 -5.09 46.86 -7.09
C LYS A 3 -5.60 45.54 -6.52
N ILE A 4 -6.92 45.32 -6.58
CA ILE A 4 -7.56 44.11 -6.02
C ILE A 4 -6.98 42.83 -6.65
N GLN A 5 -6.55 42.91 -7.91
CA GLN A 5 -5.92 41.83 -8.68
C GLN A 5 -4.56 41.40 -8.10
N ASP A 6 -3.77 42.35 -7.60
CA ASP A 6 -2.46 42.06 -7.00
C ASP A 6 -2.61 41.24 -5.71
N ARG A 7 -3.72 41.41 -4.98
CA ARG A 7 -4.02 40.67 -3.74
C ARG A 7 -4.23 39.17 -3.99
N TYR A 8 -4.85 38.81 -5.12
CA TYR A 8 -5.08 37.41 -5.48
C TYR A 8 -3.78 36.71 -5.89
N ILE A 9 -2.84 37.43 -6.50
CA ILE A 9 -1.54 36.88 -6.88
C ILE A 9 -0.78 36.41 -5.64
N TYR A 10 -0.73 37.23 -4.58
CA TYR A 10 -0.09 36.82 -3.32
C TYR A 10 -0.79 35.63 -2.67
N LEU A 11 -2.11 35.55 -2.78
CA LEU A 11 -2.91 34.46 -2.21
C LEU A 11 -2.68 33.13 -2.96
N ILE A 12 -2.59 33.19 -4.29
CA ILE A 12 -2.24 32.03 -5.14
C ILE A 12 -0.80 31.58 -4.85
N LEU A 13 0.14 32.51 -4.73
CA LEU A 13 1.54 32.21 -4.45
C LEU A 13 1.70 31.55 -3.07
N LEU A 14 0.97 32.04 -2.07
CA LEU A 14 0.91 31.44 -0.75
C LEU A 14 0.31 30.02 -0.80
N LEU A 15 -0.77 29.81 -1.56
CA LEU A 15 -1.39 28.49 -1.70
C LEU A 15 -0.42 27.46 -2.30
N ILE A 16 0.34 27.83 -3.33
CA ILE A 16 1.33 26.94 -3.98
C ILE A 16 2.45 26.55 -3.02
N VAL A 17 2.94 27.49 -2.21
CA VAL A 17 3.98 27.21 -1.21
C VAL A 17 3.45 26.25 -0.14
N PHE A 18 2.22 26.43 0.33
CA PHE A 18 1.65 25.53 1.34
C PHE A 18 1.41 24.11 0.80
N THR A 19 0.88 23.94 -0.41
CA THR A 19 0.64 22.60 -0.98
C THR A 19 1.92 21.83 -1.26
N SER A 20 3.01 22.51 -1.62
CA SER A 20 4.32 21.85 -1.83
C SER A 20 4.94 21.32 -0.54
N THR A 21 4.73 21.97 0.60
CA THR A 21 5.27 21.50 1.90
C THR A 21 4.51 20.33 2.51
N LEU A 22 3.22 20.17 2.19
CA LEU A 22 2.37 19.07 2.69
C LEU A 22 2.60 17.74 1.93
N ALA A 23 3.28 17.78 0.79
CA ALA A 23 3.59 16.62 -0.03
C ALA A 23 4.86 15.86 0.42
N GLN A 24 5.34 16.08 1.65
CA GLN A 24 6.38 15.22 2.21
C GLN A 24 5.82 13.81 2.38
N GLU A 25 6.23 12.89 1.50
CA GLU A 25 6.02 11.46 1.69
C GLU A 25 6.70 11.05 2.99
N ILE A 26 5.91 10.84 4.05
CA ILE A 26 6.36 10.13 5.23
C ILE A 26 6.53 8.68 4.79
N LYS A 27 7.75 8.33 4.38
CA LYS A 27 8.10 6.95 4.07
C LYS A 27 8.24 6.21 5.39
N GLU A 28 7.14 5.65 5.88
CA GLU A 28 7.14 4.82 7.08
C GLU A 28 8.14 3.67 6.86
N THR A 29 9.16 3.60 7.72
CA THR A 29 10.13 2.51 7.65
C THR A 29 9.56 1.36 8.45
N PRO A 30 9.21 0.23 7.83
CA PRO A 30 8.72 -0.93 8.56
C PRO A 30 9.81 -1.40 9.53
N GLY A 31 9.43 -1.72 10.76
CA GLY A 31 10.36 -2.33 11.73
C GLY A 31 10.87 -3.70 11.27
N VAL A 32 10.16 -4.37 10.36
CA VAL A 32 10.49 -5.69 9.82
C VAL A 32 10.19 -5.75 8.32
N MET A 33 11.23 -5.55 7.50
CA MET A 33 11.10 -5.41 6.04
C MET A 33 10.55 -6.65 5.30
N PHE A 34 10.72 -7.86 5.82
CA PHE A 34 10.27 -9.06 5.11
C PHE A 34 8.75 -9.28 5.20
N LEU A 35 8.06 -8.60 6.11
CA LEU A 35 6.59 -8.67 6.23
C LEU A 35 5.89 -7.91 5.11
N GLU A 36 6.57 -6.97 4.45
CA GLU A 36 6.03 -6.25 3.29
C GLU A 36 6.19 -7.04 1.99
N ILE A 37 7.04 -8.08 1.99
CA ILE A 37 7.28 -8.88 0.80
C ILE A 37 6.03 -9.73 0.56
N GLN A 38 5.53 -9.73 -0.68
CA GLN A 38 4.48 -10.64 -1.10
C GLN A 38 5.00 -12.06 -0.97
N THR A 39 4.39 -12.86 -0.10
CA THR A 39 4.86 -14.20 0.26
C THR A 39 4.52 -15.27 -0.77
N ASP A 40 3.66 -14.95 -1.74
CA ASP A 40 3.20 -15.87 -2.78
C ASP A 40 3.07 -15.18 -4.14
N SER A 41 3.23 -15.98 -5.20
CA SER A 41 3.20 -15.51 -6.59
C SER A 41 1.81 -15.07 -7.05
N ARG A 42 0.74 -15.60 -6.44
CA ARG A 42 -0.63 -15.26 -6.81
C ARG A 42 -0.98 -13.88 -6.28
N SER A 43 -0.69 -13.59 -5.02
CA SER A 43 -0.84 -12.23 -4.46
C SER A 43 0.00 -11.20 -5.19
N ALA A 44 1.24 -11.56 -5.53
CA ALA A 44 2.12 -10.69 -6.31
C ALA A 44 1.50 -10.38 -7.69
N ALA A 45 0.97 -11.38 -8.39
CA ALA A 45 0.28 -11.19 -9.67
C ALA A 45 -1.02 -10.38 -9.57
N MET A 46 -1.66 -10.39 -8.40
CA MET A 46 -2.88 -9.61 -8.11
C MET A 46 -2.58 -8.21 -7.55
N GLY A 47 -1.32 -7.79 -7.50
CA GLY A 47 -0.95 -6.46 -7.01
C GLY A 47 -1.26 -6.25 -5.52
N ALA A 48 -1.02 -7.26 -4.69
CA ALA A 48 -1.24 -7.23 -3.24
C ALA A 48 -2.72 -7.16 -2.79
N LEU A 49 -3.67 -7.53 -3.65
CA LEU A 49 -5.11 -7.54 -3.34
C LEU A 49 -5.61 -8.79 -2.58
N SER A 50 -4.69 -9.61 -2.06
CA SER A 50 -5.00 -10.94 -1.50
C SER A 50 -5.78 -10.93 -0.19
N ASN A 51 -5.91 -9.77 0.45
CA ASN A 51 -6.77 -9.62 1.63
C ASN A 51 -8.24 -10.01 1.36
N VAL A 52 -8.69 -9.95 0.10
CA VAL A 52 -10.10 -10.23 -0.27
C VAL A 52 -10.25 -11.55 -1.04
N SER A 53 -9.24 -12.01 -1.77
CA SER A 53 -9.37 -13.10 -2.75
C SER A 53 -8.70 -14.43 -2.37
N GLU A 54 -7.93 -14.48 -1.29
CA GLU A 54 -7.06 -15.61 -0.97
C GLU A 54 -7.64 -16.49 0.16
N SER A 55 -8.30 -17.60 -0.17
CA SER A 55 -8.69 -18.66 0.80
C SER A 55 -7.75 -19.87 0.80
N SER A 56 -6.51 -19.67 0.34
CA SER A 56 -5.47 -20.70 0.23
C SER A 56 -4.57 -20.74 1.46
N ALA A 57 -3.66 -21.72 1.55
CA ALA A 57 -2.68 -21.82 2.63
C ALA A 57 -1.83 -20.54 2.81
N PHE A 58 -1.63 -19.75 1.76
CA PHE A 58 -0.89 -18.48 1.79
C PHE A 58 -1.72 -17.31 2.33
N GLY A 59 -3.05 -17.45 2.40
CA GLY A 59 -3.96 -16.43 2.92
C GLY A 59 -3.70 -16.05 4.38
N VAL A 60 -2.98 -16.88 5.15
CA VAL A 60 -2.62 -16.57 6.55
C VAL A 60 -1.81 -15.28 6.69
N PHE A 61 -0.98 -14.94 5.69
CA PHE A 61 -0.16 -13.73 5.71
C PHE A 61 -0.93 -12.44 5.35
N TYR A 62 -2.08 -12.57 4.69
CA TYR A 62 -2.86 -11.43 4.18
C TYR A 62 -4.20 -11.29 4.90
N ASN A 63 -4.97 -12.38 4.98
CA ASN A 63 -6.24 -12.47 5.67
C ASN A 63 -6.49 -13.90 6.21
N PRO A 64 -6.09 -14.23 7.44
CA PRO A 64 -6.29 -15.56 8.00
C PRO A 64 -7.77 -15.93 8.16
N SER A 65 -8.68 -14.96 8.22
CA SER A 65 -10.13 -15.22 8.31
C SER A 65 -10.72 -15.78 7.01
N ALA A 66 -10.11 -15.51 5.85
CA ALA A 66 -10.55 -16.04 4.56
C ALA A 66 -10.41 -17.57 4.47
N ASN A 67 -9.52 -18.17 5.27
CA ASN A 67 -9.34 -19.63 5.32
C ASN A 67 -10.56 -20.37 5.87
N LEU A 68 -11.45 -19.71 6.63
CA LEU A 68 -12.71 -20.30 7.07
C LEU A 68 -13.65 -20.62 5.90
N PHE A 69 -13.48 -19.94 4.77
CA PHE A 69 -14.25 -20.14 3.54
C PHE A 69 -13.48 -20.97 2.51
N SER A 70 -12.36 -21.57 2.89
CA SER A 70 -11.62 -22.47 2.01
C SER A 70 -12.44 -23.72 1.71
N SER A 71 -12.46 -24.12 0.43
CA SER A 71 -13.06 -25.40 0.02
C SER A 71 -12.22 -26.60 0.44
N GLU A 72 -10.95 -26.38 0.81
CA GLU A 72 -10.01 -27.43 1.18
C GLU A 72 -9.90 -27.56 2.70
N ARG A 73 -9.82 -28.80 3.20
CA ARG A 73 -9.73 -29.08 4.64
C ARG A 73 -8.35 -28.78 5.22
N LEU A 74 -7.30 -28.93 4.41
CA LEU A 74 -5.89 -28.74 4.75
C LEU A 74 -5.13 -28.40 3.46
N GLY A 75 -4.23 -27.42 3.52
CA GLY A 75 -3.35 -27.05 2.42
C GLY A 75 -1.96 -26.68 2.94
N VAL A 76 -0.92 -27.15 2.26
CA VAL A 76 0.48 -26.77 2.52
C VAL A 76 1.04 -26.23 1.23
N GLY A 77 1.64 -25.04 1.29
CA GLY A 77 2.23 -24.37 0.14
C GLY A 77 3.65 -23.93 0.43
N ALA A 78 4.51 -24.03 -0.58
CA ALA A 78 5.82 -23.41 -0.58
C ALA A 78 5.87 -22.40 -1.73
N SER A 79 6.35 -21.20 -1.45
CA SER A 79 6.59 -20.17 -2.45
C SER A 79 7.88 -19.44 -2.14
N LEU A 80 8.55 -18.97 -3.19
CA LEU A 80 9.78 -18.20 -3.08
C LEU A 80 9.52 -16.86 -3.78
N SER A 81 9.64 -15.78 -3.02
CA SER A 81 9.54 -14.43 -3.53
C SER A 81 10.82 -13.67 -3.25
N ALA A 82 11.25 -12.89 -4.24
CA ALA A 82 12.34 -11.94 -4.11
C ALA A 82 11.74 -10.54 -4.08
N ARG A 83 12.31 -9.68 -3.24
CA ARG A 83 12.01 -8.26 -3.27
C ARG A 83 12.75 -7.67 -4.47
N ASP A 84 12.02 -7.27 -5.52
CA ASP A 84 12.58 -6.43 -6.58
C ASP A 84 12.91 -5.07 -5.96
N ASN A 85 14.17 -4.64 -6.11
CA ASN A 85 14.71 -3.39 -5.56
C ASN A 85 14.29 -2.17 -6.38
#